data_AF-A0A4R8QPY0-F1
#
_entry.id   AF-A0A4R8QPY0-F1
#
_cell.length_a   1.000
_cell.length_b   1.000
_cell.length_c   1.000
_cell.angle_alpha   90.00
_cell.angle_beta   90.00
_cell.angle_gamma   90.00
#
_symmetry.space_group_name_H-M   'P 1'
#
loop_
_entity.id
_entity.type
_entity.pdbx_description
1 polymer ?
#
loop_
_entity_poly.entity_id
_entity_poly.type
_entity_poly.pdbx_seq_one_letter_code
_entity_poly.pdbx_strand_id
1 'polypeptide(L)'
;MRFIQENSSLRVPHVFAYDTDVNNAATLPSCSSKYSLVLSLWMLSVAIKYTAVQMTSLRLPKIGTIFQREDGGYDSGPIPGIGGPFDTAAAFFEAWADKATFQLDRDTITQMMQRGPLSAEDMVKIIDVFPSQIKSVARRLPLRNEGPFPLCHDDFLHSNIMVDEGSFKVTGVIDWEGACTVPWGLVAYPEFIQVMPRSFDLPEHYDQDGQPLKESVKEKWRERRDYVEMVKTAEGEDSLLSTALGSNLNQALAYSYGAFTTGKLGSFDRVAAELEKGTSAQ
;
A
#
# COMPACT_ATOMS: atom_id res chain seq x y z
N MET A 1 -1.73 -18.90 -0.68
CA MET A 1 -3.14 -18.89 -0.22
C MET A 1 -3.42 -19.80 0.98
N ARG A 2 -2.80 -20.99 1.11
CA ARG A 2 -3.03 -21.91 2.25
C ARG A 2 -2.80 -21.27 3.62
N PHE A 3 -1.75 -20.46 3.77
CA PHE A 3 -1.49 -19.65 4.97
C PHE A 3 -2.71 -18.84 5.43
N ILE A 4 -3.38 -18.17 4.49
CA ILE A 4 -4.54 -17.31 4.76
C ILE A 4 -5.75 -18.16 5.21
N GLN A 5 -6.00 -19.28 4.52
CA GLN A 5 -7.10 -20.20 4.83
C GLN A 5 -6.95 -20.84 6.21
N GLU A 6 -5.73 -21.17 6.61
CA GLU A 6 -5.46 -21.86 7.87
C GLU A 6 -5.39 -20.92 9.08
N ASN A 7 -5.08 -19.64 8.86
CA ASN A 7 -4.80 -18.68 9.95
C ASN A 7 -5.81 -17.53 10.03
N SER A 8 -6.83 -17.49 9.16
CA SER A 8 -7.88 -16.47 9.21
C SER A 8 -9.23 -17.03 8.77
N SER A 9 -10.28 -16.24 8.98
CA SER A 9 -11.60 -16.54 8.37
C SER A 9 -11.78 -15.87 7.01
N LEU A 10 -10.71 -15.29 6.44
CA LEU A 10 -10.73 -14.76 5.08
C LEU A 10 -10.94 -15.92 4.11
N ARG A 11 -12.01 -15.80 3.34
CA ARG A 11 -12.27 -16.74 2.26
C ARG A 11 -11.34 -16.38 1.10
N VAL A 12 -10.60 -17.36 0.63
CA VAL A 12 -9.82 -17.26 -0.62
C VAL A 12 -10.20 -18.45 -1.49
N PRO A 13 -10.28 -18.29 -2.83
CA PRO A 13 -10.69 -19.36 -3.72
C PRO A 13 -9.79 -20.60 -3.59
N HIS A 14 -10.35 -21.77 -3.90
CA HIS A 14 -9.52 -22.94 -4.16
C HIS A 14 -8.83 -22.77 -5.51
N VAL A 15 -7.50 -22.72 -5.49
CA VAL A 15 -6.68 -22.70 -6.70
C VAL A 15 -6.54 -24.12 -7.22
N PHE A 16 -7.15 -24.41 -8.36
CA PHE A 16 -7.10 -25.74 -8.99
C PHE A 16 -5.85 -25.92 -9.88
N ALA A 17 -5.27 -24.82 -10.37
CA ALA A 17 -4.02 -24.79 -11.13
C ALA A 17 -3.35 -23.43 -10.96
N TYR A 18 -2.02 -23.38 -10.93
CA TYR A 18 -1.21 -22.16 -11.01
C TYR A 18 0.01 -22.44 -11.89
N ASP A 19 0.42 -21.46 -12.67
CA ASP A 19 1.60 -21.55 -13.55
C ASP A 19 2.72 -20.68 -12.97
N THR A 20 3.95 -21.16 -13.08
CA THR A 20 5.16 -20.52 -12.55
C THR A 20 6.08 -20.00 -13.67
N ASP A 21 5.70 -20.17 -14.94
CA ASP A 21 6.51 -19.75 -16.09
C ASP A 21 6.29 -18.27 -16.45
N VAL A 22 7.39 -17.57 -16.74
CA VAL A 22 7.45 -16.12 -17.07
C VAL A 22 6.89 -15.78 -18.45
N ASN A 23 6.52 -16.79 -19.26
CA ASN A 23 5.98 -16.63 -20.61
C ASN A 23 4.59 -17.26 -20.76
N ASN A 24 3.72 -17.13 -19.76
CA ASN A 24 2.41 -17.75 -19.88
C ASN A 24 1.46 -16.94 -20.77
N ALA A 25 1.35 -17.35 -22.04
CA ALA A 25 0.25 -17.02 -22.93
C ALA A 25 -1.02 -17.82 -22.53
N ALA A 26 -1.45 -17.69 -21.28
CA ALA A 26 -2.72 -18.24 -20.84
C ALA A 26 -3.84 -17.34 -21.38
N THR A 27 -4.44 -17.77 -22.49
CA THR A 27 -5.75 -17.32 -22.95
C THR A 27 -6.81 -17.85 -21.97
N LEU A 28 -6.84 -17.30 -20.76
CA LEU A 28 -7.97 -17.45 -19.86
C LEU A 28 -9.00 -16.38 -20.21
N PRO A 29 -10.31 -16.68 -20.16
CA PRO A 29 -11.32 -15.68 -20.40
C PRO A 29 -11.17 -14.62 -19.31
N SER A 30 -10.76 -13.42 -19.71
CA SER A 30 -10.90 -12.25 -18.86
C SER A 30 -12.37 -12.19 -18.45
N CYS A 31 -12.67 -12.48 -17.19
CA CYS A 31 -14.00 -12.20 -16.66
C CYS A 31 -14.07 -10.69 -16.45
N SER A 32 -14.21 -9.95 -17.54
CA SER A 32 -14.51 -8.53 -17.54
C SER A 32 -15.98 -8.37 -17.17
N SER A 33 -16.31 -8.63 -15.92
CA SER A 33 -17.61 -8.30 -15.41
C SER A 33 -17.61 -6.81 -15.02
N LYS A 34 -17.98 -5.96 -15.99
CA LYS A 34 -18.35 -4.56 -15.74
C LYS A 34 -19.62 -4.54 -14.88
N TYR A 35 -19.49 -4.74 -13.58
CA TYR A 35 -20.55 -4.45 -12.63
C TYR A 35 -20.18 -3.19 -11.86
N SER A 36 -20.50 -2.05 -12.47
CA SER A 36 -20.72 -0.81 -11.74
C SER A 36 -22.02 -0.94 -10.95
N LEU A 37 -21.99 -1.71 -9.87
CA LEU A 37 -23.05 -1.65 -8.87
C LEU A 37 -22.77 -0.44 -8.00
N VAL A 38 -23.68 0.54 -8.06
CA VAL A 38 -23.81 1.60 -7.07
C VAL A 38 -24.22 0.93 -5.75
N LEU A 39 -23.26 0.24 -5.14
CA LEU A 39 -23.32 -0.20 -3.76
C LEU A 39 -23.46 1.07 -2.91
N SER A 40 -24.23 1.01 -1.81
CA SER A 40 -24.04 2.04 -0.81
C SER A 40 -22.60 1.90 -0.31
N LEU A 41 -21.78 2.93 -0.56
CA LEU A 41 -20.35 2.98 -0.19
C LEU A 41 -20.12 2.53 1.26
N TRP A 42 -21.11 2.75 2.11
CA TRP A 42 -21.13 2.33 3.51
C TRP A 42 -21.11 0.81 3.73
N MET A 43 -21.97 0.02 3.06
CA MET A 43 -21.97 -1.44 3.25
C MET A 43 -20.67 -2.07 2.75
N LEU A 44 -20.15 -1.57 1.63
CA LEU A 44 -18.85 -2.00 1.10
C LEU A 44 -17.72 -1.65 2.09
N SER A 45 -17.74 -0.44 2.67
CA SER A 45 -16.75 -0.03 3.69
C SER A 45 -16.80 -0.91 4.95
N VAL A 46 -18.00 -1.30 5.39
CA VAL A 46 -18.19 -2.24 6.51
C VAL A 46 -17.62 -3.62 6.19
N ALA A 47 -17.80 -4.13 4.97
CA ALA A 47 -17.29 -5.44 4.58
C ALA A 47 -15.75 -5.42 4.44
N ILE A 48 -15.22 -4.33 3.87
CA ILE A 48 -13.79 -4.15 3.62
C ILE A 48 -13.01 -3.95 4.90
N LYS A 49 -13.56 -3.28 5.93
CA LYS A 49 -12.86 -3.12 7.23
C LYS A 49 -12.52 -4.47 7.87
N TYR A 50 -13.47 -5.41 7.88
CA TYR A 50 -13.26 -6.72 8.52
C TYR A 50 -12.22 -7.52 7.75
N THR A 51 -12.21 -7.37 6.42
CA THR A 51 -11.22 -8.01 5.55
C THR A 51 -9.82 -7.45 5.82
N ALA A 52 -9.68 -6.13 5.89
CA ALA A 52 -8.41 -5.47 6.18
C ALA A 52 -7.87 -5.82 7.57
N VAL A 53 -8.73 -5.85 8.60
CA VAL A 53 -8.33 -6.25 9.96
C VAL A 53 -7.86 -7.70 10.00
N GLN A 54 -8.62 -8.63 9.40
CA GLN A 54 -8.21 -10.04 9.38
C GLN A 54 -6.94 -10.27 8.55
N MET A 55 -6.75 -9.53 7.46
CA MET A 55 -5.55 -9.65 6.65
C MET A 55 -4.32 -9.16 7.40
N THR A 56 -4.41 -8.01 8.05
CA THR A 56 -3.27 -7.41 8.78
C THR A 56 -3.03 -8.01 10.15
N SER A 57 -3.96 -8.82 10.66
CA SER A 57 -3.73 -9.69 11.83
C SER A 57 -2.92 -10.95 11.48
N LEU A 58 -2.88 -11.35 10.20
CA LEU A 58 -1.92 -12.34 9.72
C LEU A 58 -0.54 -11.69 9.65
N ARG A 59 0.38 -12.14 10.51
CA ARG A 59 1.70 -11.51 10.62
C ARG A 59 2.80 -12.55 10.68
N LEU A 60 3.95 -12.21 10.11
CA LEU A 60 5.18 -13.00 10.25
C LEU A 60 6.27 -12.18 10.93
N PRO A 61 7.26 -12.83 11.56
CA PRO A 61 8.36 -12.13 12.22
C PRO A 61 9.20 -11.25 11.28
N LYS A 62 9.26 -11.61 9.99
CA LYS A 62 10.07 -10.93 8.98
C LYS A 62 9.20 -10.38 7.84
N ILE A 63 9.76 -9.42 7.12
CA ILE A 63 9.22 -8.86 5.87
C ILE A 63 9.69 -9.73 4.72
N GLY A 64 8.76 -10.26 3.93
CA GLY A 64 9.09 -11.18 2.84
C GLY A 64 7.90 -11.84 2.18
N THR A 65 8.17 -12.55 1.09
CA THR A 65 7.20 -13.47 0.47
C THR A 65 6.84 -14.59 1.44
N ILE A 66 5.68 -15.22 1.29
CA ILE A 66 5.26 -16.30 2.19
C ILE A 66 5.43 -17.64 1.50
N PHE A 67 6.18 -18.56 2.11
CA PHE A 67 6.30 -19.95 1.64
C PHE A 67 6.01 -20.95 2.76
N GLN A 68 5.59 -22.15 2.36
CA GLN A 68 5.36 -23.26 3.29
C GLN A 68 6.64 -24.08 3.44
N ARG A 69 7.01 -24.37 4.68
CA ARG A 69 8.13 -25.23 5.05
C ARG A 69 7.74 -26.71 4.95
N GLU A 70 8.74 -27.59 4.93
CA GLU A 70 8.54 -29.05 4.89
C GLU A 70 7.77 -29.59 6.11
N ASP A 71 7.89 -28.92 7.26
CA ASP A 71 7.16 -29.26 8.50
C ASP A 71 5.69 -28.79 8.50
N GLY A 72 5.23 -28.17 7.41
CA GLY A 72 3.89 -27.62 7.26
C GLY A 72 3.73 -26.19 7.79
N GLY A 73 4.73 -25.64 8.50
CA GLY A 73 4.75 -24.26 8.96
C GLY A 73 4.96 -23.25 7.83
N TYR A 74 4.90 -21.96 8.14
CA TYR A 74 5.13 -20.87 7.18
C TYR A 74 6.30 -19.99 7.60
N ASP A 75 7.03 -19.48 6.61
CA ASP A 75 8.16 -18.56 6.83
C ASP A 75 8.21 -17.49 5.74
N SER A 76 9.06 -16.48 5.97
CA SER A 76 9.29 -15.37 5.06
C SER A 76 10.47 -15.64 4.13
N GLY A 77 10.26 -15.49 2.83
CA GLY A 77 11.28 -15.59 1.78
C GLY A 77 11.68 -14.22 1.20
N PRO A 78 12.64 -14.19 0.26
CA PRO A 78 13.03 -12.97 -0.43
C PRO A 78 11.88 -12.40 -1.28
N ILE A 79 11.85 -11.07 -1.39
CA ILE A 79 10.97 -10.31 -2.28
C ILE A 79 11.67 -10.14 -3.63
N PRO A 80 11.05 -10.49 -4.77
CA PRO A 80 11.61 -10.27 -6.10
C PRO A 80 12.08 -8.82 -6.30
N GLY A 81 13.28 -8.63 -6.87
CA GLY A 81 13.86 -7.32 -7.14
C GLY A 81 14.47 -6.60 -5.92
N ILE A 82 14.00 -6.87 -4.70
CA ILE A 82 14.47 -6.19 -3.47
C ILE A 82 15.40 -7.09 -2.63
N GLY A 83 15.10 -8.39 -2.51
CA GLY A 83 15.83 -9.36 -1.68
C GLY A 83 15.13 -9.67 -0.35
N GLY A 84 15.90 -10.06 0.68
CA GLY A 84 15.36 -10.42 2.00
C GLY A 84 15.37 -11.93 2.27
N PRO A 85 14.58 -12.44 3.24
CA PRO A 85 13.63 -11.71 4.09
C PRO A 85 14.31 -10.70 5.04
N PHE A 86 13.58 -9.71 5.55
CA PHE A 86 14.12 -8.66 6.42
C PHE A 86 13.59 -8.74 7.85
N ASP A 87 14.49 -8.68 8.82
CA ASP A 87 14.13 -8.66 10.25
C ASP A 87 13.58 -7.30 10.72
N THR A 88 13.85 -6.22 9.97
CA THR A 88 13.42 -4.87 10.33
C THR A 88 12.88 -4.10 9.14
N ALA A 89 11.97 -3.16 9.40
CA ALA A 89 11.46 -2.23 8.39
C ALA A 89 12.57 -1.33 7.82
N ALA A 90 13.54 -0.92 8.65
CA ALA A 90 14.69 -0.15 8.19
C ALA A 90 15.51 -0.94 7.16
N ALA A 91 15.82 -2.22 7.41
CA ALA A 91 16.55 -3.06 6.47
C ALA A 91 15.80 -3.23 5.14
N PHE A 92 14.46 -3.33 5.18
CA PHE A 92 13.63 -3.34 3.98
C PHE A 92 13.77 -2.03 3.19
N PHE A 93 13.64 -0.86 3.83
CA PHE A 93 13.74 0.43 3.14
C PHE A 93 15.14 0.72 2.62
N GLU A 94 16.19 0.32 3.35
CA GLU A 94 17.58 0.41 2.91
C GLU A 94 17.80 -0.46 1.65
N ALA A 95 17.29 -1.69 1.63
CA ALA A 95 17.39 -2.59 0.49
C ALA A 95 16.56 -2.11 -0.71
N TRP A 96 15.34 -1.63 -0.49
CA TRP A 96 14.53 -1.02 -1.53
C TRP A 96 15.25 0.18 -2.14
N ALA A 97 15.79 1.09 -1.32
CA ALA A 97 16.48 2.27 -1.82
C ALA A 97 17.72 1.96 -2.68
N ASP A 98 18.42 0.87 -2.37
CA ASP A 98 19.59 0.41 -3.16
C ASP A 98 19.21 -0.22 -4.50
N LYS A 99 17.95 -0.62 -4.68
CA LYS A 99 17.44 -1.30 -5.88
C LYS A 99 16.40 -0.48 -6.65
N ALA A 100 15.87 0.58 -6.04
CA ALA A 100 14.80 1.38 -6.60
C ALA A 100 15.26 2.07 -7.89
N THR A 101 14.58 1.76 -8.98
CA THR A 101 14.72 2.43 -10.26
C THR A 101 13.38 3.02 -10.65
N PHE A 102 13.38 4.30 -11.03
CA PHE A 102 12.16 4.93 -11.54
C PHE A 102 11.84 4.41 -12.95
N GLN A 103 10.58 4.12 -13.23
CA GLN A 103 10.20 3.45 -14.49
C GLN A 103 10.33 4.34 -15.73
N LEU A 104 10.19 5.66 -15.58
CA LEU A 104 10.27 6.59 -16.71
C LEU A 104 11.70 7.02 -16.98
N ASP A 105 12.08 7.02 -18.25
CA ASP A 105 13.37 7.57 -18.69
C ASP A 105 13.37 9.11 -18.75
N ARG A 106 14.58 9.68 -18.86
CA ARG A 106 14.78 11.14 -18.84
C ARG A 106 14.10 11.85 -20.02
N ASP A 107 14.02 11.22 -21.18
CA ASP A 107 13.40 11.81 -22.36
C ASP A 107 11.88 11.91 -22.18
N THR A 108 11.27 10.85 -21.65
CA THR A 108 9.85 10.79 -21.30
C THR A 108 9.52 11.83 -20.24
N ILE A 109 10.32 11.93 -19.17
CA ILE A 109 10.15 12.97 -18.13
C ILE A 109 10.23 14.36 -18.77
N THR A 110 11.21 14.59 -19.64
CA THR A 110 11.40 15.88 -20.32
C THR A 110 10.18 16.26 -21.16
N GLN A 111 9.61 15.30 -21.90
CA GLN A 111 8.39 15.52 -22.68
C GLN A 111 7.17 15.83 -21.78
N MET A 112 7.00 15.08 -20.69
CA MET A 112 5.89 15.29 -19.75
C MET A 112 5.99 16.64 -19.02
N MET A 113 7.20 17.13 -18.77
CA MET A 113 7.46 18.35 -18.01
C MET A 113 7.50 19.64 -18.84
N GLN A 114 7.31 19.59 -20.17
CA GLN A 114 7.44 20.77 -21.06
C GLN A 114 6.57 21.99 -20.67
N ARG A 115 5.45 21.76 -19.98
CA ARG A 115 4.53 22.81 -19.51
C ARG A 115 4.35 22.78 -17.98
N GLY A 116 5.22 22.05 -17.29
CA GLY A 116 5.17 21.93 -15.85
C GLY A 116 5.69 23.18 -15.13
N PRO A 117 5.32 23.37 -13.85
CA PRO A 117 5.84 24.46 -13.04
C PRO A 117 7.32 24.24 -12.62
N LEU A 118 7.83 23.01 -12.76
CA LEU A 118 9.21 22.62 -12.48
C LEU A 118 9.92 22.27 -13.79
N SER A 119 11.23 22.51 -13.86
CA SER A 119 12.05 22.07 -15.00
C SER A 119 12.15 20.54 -15.02
N ALA A 120 12.31 19.96 -16.21
CA ALA A 120 12.55 18.52 -16.35
C ALA A 120 13.83 18.08 -15.63
N GLU A 121 14.89 18.90 -15.68
CA GLU A 121 16.15 18.63 -15.01
C GLU A 121 15.99 18.55 -13.49
N ASP A 122 15.19 19.45 -12.91
CA ASP A 122 14.95 19.44 -11.47
C ASP A 122 14.07 18.26 -11.05
N MET A 123 13.07 17.89 -11.86
CA MET A 123 12.26 16.68 -11.62
C MET A 123 13.13 15.41 -11.65
N VAL A 124 14.05 15.30 -12.63
CA VAL A 124 15.01 14.18 -12.69
C VAL A 124 15.89 14.15 -11.44
N LYS A 125 16.43 15.30 -11.00
CA LYS A 125 17.22 15.36 -9.75
C LYS A 125 16.41 14.89 -8.54
N ILE A 126 15.15 15.35 -8.41
CA ILE A 126 14.25 14.97 -7.32
C ILE A 126 14.06 13.44 -7.30
N ILE A 127 13.80 12.84 -8.46
CA ILE A 127 13.64 11.39 -8.61
C ILE A 127 14.94 10.65 -8.28
N ASP A 128 16.07 11.10 -8.81
CA ASP A 128 17.38 10.46 -8.64
C ASP A 128 17.83 10.43 -7.16
N VAL A 129 17.50 11.48 -6.38
CA VAL A 129 17.91 11.56 -4.96
C VAL A 129 16.92 10.92 -3.99
N PHE A 130 15.66 10.73 -4.38
CA PHE A 130 14.59 10.29 -3.47
C PHE A 130 14.90 8.94 -2.77
N PRO A 131 15.36 7.88 -3.47
CA PRO A 131 15.73 6.63 -2.79
C PRO A 131 16.80 6.83 -1.72
N SER A 132 17.82 7.64 -2.00
CA SER A 132 18.89 7.95 -1.03
C SER A 132 18.38 8.73 0.18
N GLN A 133 17.41 9.63 -0.02
CA GLN A 133 16.75 10.33 1.08
C GLN A 133 15.98 9.36 1.97
N ILE A 134 15.17 8.47 1.40
CA ILE A 134 14.46 7.41 2.14
C ILE A 134 15.45 6.55 2.91
N LYS A 135 16.57 6.13 2.29
CA LYS A 135 17.63 5.38 2.95
C LYS A 135 18.18 6.11 4.18
N SER A 136 18.41 7.42 4.07
CA SER A 136 18.96 8.22 5.18
C SER A 136 18.02 8.34 6.39
N VAL A 137 16.71 8.23 6.18
CA VAL A 137 15.69 8.29 7.24
C VAL A 137 15.16 6.91 7.63
N ALA A 138 15.58 5.83 6.96
CA ALA A 138 15.00 4.48 7.07
C ALA A 138 14.91 3.91 8.49
N ARG A 139 15.84 4.28 9.38
CA ARG A 139 15.82 3.86 10.79
C ARG A 139 14.84 4.63 11.66
N ARG A 140 14.42 5.81 11.21
CA ARG A 140 13.48 6.69 11.93
C ARG A 140 12.07 6.66 11.31
N LEU A 141 11.94 6.28 10.03
CA LEU A 141 10.67 6.16 9.32
C LEU A 141 9.63 5.25 9.98
N PRO A 142 9.97 4.04 10.46
CA PRO A 142 8.95 3.05 10.75
C PRO A 142 8.23 3.37 12.06
N LEU A 143 6.90 3.38 12.02
CA LEU A 143 6.05 3.33 13.21
C LEU A 143 6.47 2.18 14.15
N ARG A 144 6.86 1.05 13.55
CA ARG A 144 7.48 -0.08 14.21
C ARG A 144 8.60 -0.60 13.33
N ASN A 145 9.81 -0.59 13.86
CA ASN A 145 10.96 -1.11 13.13
C ASN A 145 11.06 -2.64 13.20
N GLU A 146 10.57 -3.23 14.28
CA GLU A 146 10.58 -4.67 14.51
C GLU A 146 9.19 -5.27 14.29
N GLY A 147 9.17 -6.57 14.04
CA GLY A 147 7.97 -7.34 13.81
C GLY A 147 7.01 -7.43 15.02
N PRO A 148 5.92 -8.19 14.87
CA PRO A 148 5.56 -8.92 13.65
C PRO A 148 4.98 -7.99 12.56
N PHE A 149 5.19 -8.34 11.29
CA PHE A 149 4.83 -7.53 10.12
C PHE A 149 3.55 -8.05 9.45
N PRO A 150 2.61 -7.18 9.06
CA PRO A 150 1.32 -7.57 8.49
C PRO A 150 1.49 -8.11 7.08
N LEU A 151 0.71 -9.15 6.76
CA LEU A 151 0.43 -9.51 5.38
C LEU A 151 -0.32 -8.36 4.72
N CYS A 152 0.13 -7.97 3.54
CA CYS A 152 -0.53 -7.00 2.68
C CYS A 152 -0.87 -7.64 1.34
N HIS A 153 -2.05 -7.30 0.84
CA HIS A 153 -2.47 -7.58 -0.52
C HIS A 153 -2.07 -6.40 -1.39
N ASP A 154 -1.23 -6.61 -2.39
CA ASP A 154 -0.66 -5.53 -3.21
C ASP A 154 -1.74 -4.78 -4.00
N ASP A 155 -2.71 -5.52 -4.54
CA ASP A 155 -3.82 -4.97 -5.31
C ASP A 155 -5.18 -5.08 -4.58
N PHE A 156 -5.33 -4.44 -3.41
CA PHE A 156 -6.55 -4.55 -2.59
C PHE A 156 -7.72 -3.68 -3.12
N LEU A 157 -8.11 -3.96 -4.36
CA LEU A 157 -9.19 -3.31 -5.09
C LEU A 157 -10.56 -3.94 -4.83
N HIS A 158 -11.62 -3.15 -5.01
CA HIS A 158 -13.00 -3.66 -4.95
C HIS A 158 -13.28 -4.75 -6.01
N SER A 159 -12.58 -4.72 -7.16
CA SER A 159 -12.65 -5.78 -8.17
C SER A 159 -12.11 -7.13 -7.69
N ASN A 160 -11.22 -7.11 -6.69
CA ASN A 160 -10.60 -8.31 -6.13
C ASN A 160 -11.35 -8.82 -4.88
N ILE A 161 -12.49 -8.21 -4.55
CA ILE A 161 -13.32 -8.58 -3.41
C ILE A 161 -14.68 -9.07 -3.92
N MET A 162 -14.93 -10.36 -3.73
CA MET A 162 -16.22 -10.97 -4.02
C MET A 162 -17.16 -10.80 -2.83
N VAL A 163 -18.40 -10.41 -3.11
CA VAL A 163 -19.47 -10.26 -2.12
C VAL A 163 -20.67 -11.09 -2.51
N ASP A 164 -21.38 -11.60 -1.50
CA ASP A 164 -22.69 -12.22 -1.70
C ASP A 164 -23.73 -11.15 -2.08
N GLU A 165 -24.46 -11.35 -3.19
CA GLU A 165 -25.40 -10.35 -3.70
C GLU A 165 -26.56 -10.07 -2.73
N GLY A 166 -27.01 -11.07 -1.98
CA GLY A 166 -28.14 -10.94 -1.05
C GLY A 166 -27.79 -10.33 0.30
N SER A 167 -26.58 -10.59 0.81
CA SER A 167 -26.15 -10.20 2.17
C SER A 167 -24.99 -9.21 2.22
N PHE A 168 -24.35 -8.91 1.08
CA PHE A 168 -23.15 -8.08 0.95
C PHE A 168 -21.97 -8.53 1.83
N LYS A 169 -21.99 -9.77 2.31
CA LYS A 169 -20.86 -10.36 3.05
C LYS A 169 -19.75 -10.70 2.07
N VAL A 170 -18.50 -10.42 2.44
CA VAL A 170 -17.34 -10.86 1.66
C VAL A 170 -17.33 -12.38 1.59
N THR A 171 -17.36 -12.92 0.37
CA THR A 171 -17.32 -14.35 0.08
C THR A 171 -15.97 -14.82 -0.41
N GLY A 172 -15.11 -13.89 -0.86
CA GLY A 172 -13.71 -14.17 -1.12
C GLY A 172 -12.88 -12.95 -1.49
N VAL A 173 -11.57 -13.06 -1.29
CA VAL A 173 -10.57 -12.14 -1.85
C VAL A 173 -9.70 -12.92 -2.82
N ILE A 174 -9.50 -12.38 -4.01
CA ILE A 174 -8.74 -13.00 -5.12
C ILE A 174 -7.49 -12.20 -5.44
N ASP A 175 -6.68 -12.72 -6.36
CA ASP A 175 -5.51 -12.01 -6.91
C ASP A 175 -4.38 -11.73 -5.91
N TRP A 176 -4.05 -12.74 -5.12
CA TRP A 176 -3.00 -12.69 -4.10
C TRP A 176 -1.57 -12.73 -4.67
N GLU A 177 -1.38 -12.50 -5.97
CA GLU A 177 -0.03 -12.38 -6.52
C GLU A 177 0.66 -11.15 -5.92
N GLY A 178 1.97 -11.25 -5.68
CA GLY A 178 2.73 -10.19 -5.00
C GLY A 178 2.45 -10.03 -3.49
N ALA A 179 1.45 -10.71 -2.92
CA ALA A 179 1.15 -10.61 -1.48
C ALA A 179 2.34 -11.06 -0.61
N CYS A 180 2.75 -10.18 0.30
CA CYS A 180 3.90 -10.39 1.18
C CYS A 180 3.68 -9.67 2.51
N THR A 181 4.52 -9.98 3.51
CA THR A 181 4.56 -9.15 4.71
C THR A 181 5.35 -7.88 4.44
N VAL A 182 4.85 -6.74 4.94
CA VAL A 182 5.40 -5.40 4.65
C VAL A 182 5.62 -4.59 5.93
N PRO A 183 6.46 -3.54 5.93
CA PRO A 183 6.47 -2.55 7.01
C PRO A 183 5.07 -1.97 7.27
N TRP A 184 4.72 -1.74 8.54
CA TRP A 184 3.49 -1.02 8.90
C TRP A 184 3.39 0.38 8.26
N GLY A 185 4.53 1.01 7.97
CA GLY A 185 4.59 2.30 7.27
C GLY A 185 4.13 2.26 5.81
N LEU A 186 3.98 1.07 5.22
CA LEU A 186 3.46 0.89 3.86
C LEU A 186 1.98 0.49 3.83
N VAL A 187 1.33 0.31 4.98
CA VAL A 187 -0.10 -0.02 5.03
C VAL A 187 -0.92 1.22 4.63
N ALA A 188 -1.63 1.13 3.52
CA ALA A 188 -2.41 2.21 2.94
C ALA A 188 -3.91 1.98 3.10
N TYR A 189 -4.68 3.06 2.96
CA TYR A 189 -6.13 2.96 2.79
C TYR A 189 -6.49 2.14 1.53
N PRO A 190 -7.62 1.44 1.54
CA PRO A 190 -8.21 0.89 0.32
C PRO A 190 -8.37 1.97 -0.76
N GLU A 191 -8.14 1.61 -2.03
CA GLU A 191 -7.99 2.58 -3.12
C GLU A 191 -9.18 3.54 -3.29
N PHE A 192 -10.41 3.05 -3.08
CA PHE A 192 -11.63 3.86 -3.25
C PHE A 192 -11.70 5.07 -2.30
N ILE A 193 -11.13 4.94 -1.08
CA ILE A 193 -10.97 6.05 -0.11
C ILE A 193 -9.53 6.57 -0.05
N GLN A 194 -8.66 6.14 -0.95
CA GLN A 194 -7.32 6.70 -1.06
C GLN A 194 -7.39 8.11 -1.67
N VAL A 195 -6.57 9.01 -1.13
CA VAL A 195 -6.30 10.35 -1.64
C VAL A 195 -4.79 10.57 -1.63
N MET A 196 -4.36 11.44 -2.54
CA MET A 196 -2.99 11.92 -2.59
C MET A 196 -2.64 12.63 -1.27
N PRO A 197 -1.48 12.32 -0.66
CA PRO A 197 -0.98 13.04 0.50
C PRO A 197 -0.74 14.52 0.16
N ARG A 198 -0.96 15.40 1.14
CA ARG A 198 -0.76 16.85 0.98
C ARG A 198 0.68 17.21 0.55
N SER A 199 1.67 16.49 1.04
CA SER A 199 3.08 16.67 0.65
C SER A 199 3.34 16.29 -0.80
N PHE A 200 2.56 15.39 -1.37
CA PHE A 200 2.69 14.96 -2.76
C PHE A 200 1.86 15.83 -3.74
N ASP A 201 0.74 16.39 -3.27
CA ASP A 201 -0.17 17.24 -4.06
C ASP A 201 0.23 18.73 -4.06
N LEU A 202 -0.34 19.53 -4.97
CA LEU A 202 -0.04 20.95 -5.12
C LEU A 202 -0.51 21.77 -3.90
N PRO A 203 0.30 22.71 -3.36
CA PRO A 203 -0.09 23.52 -2.20
C PRO A 203 -1.35 24.33 -2.43
N GLU A 204 -1.61 24.75 -3.67
CA GLU A 204 -2.77 25.55 -4.10
C GLU A 204 -4.10 24.81 -3.92
N HIS A 205 -4.09 23.48 -3.77
CA HIS A 205 -5.29 22.69 -3.48
C HIS A 205 -5.75 22.77 -2.02
N TYR A 206 -5.01 23.47 -1.16
CA TYR A 206 -5.24 23.53 0.28
C TYR A 206 -5.32 24.97 0.79
N ASP A 207 -6.09 25.19 1.84
CA ASP A 207 -6.13 26.47 2.55
C ASP A 207 -4.96 26.64 3.54
N GLN A 208 -4.98 27.76 4.28
CA GLN A 208 -3.95 28.11 5.26
C GLN A 208 -3.87 27.10 6.43
N ASP A 209 -4.98 26.45 6.76
CA ASP A 209 -5.07 25.42 7.79
C ASP A 209 -4.69 24.02 7.26
N GLY A 210 -4.38 23.93 5.96
CA GLY A 210 -4.04 22.68 5.28
C GLY A 210 -5.24 21.79 4.97
N GLN A 211 -6.46 22.33 5.02
CA GLN A 211 -7.66 21.62 4.58
C GLN A 211 -7.78 21.69 3.05
N PRO A 212 -8.25 20.62 2.40
CA PRO A 212 -8.41 20.61 0.95
C PRO A 212 -9.53 21.57 0.54
N LEU A 213 -9.33 22.35 -0.52
CA LEU A 213 -10.33 23.30 -1.01
C LEU A 213 -11.49 22.60 -1.73
N LYS A 214 -11.20 21.49 -2.43
CA LYS A 214 -12.19 20.73 -3.20
C LYS A 214 -13.08 19.88 -2.27
N GLU A 215 -14.40 20.08 -2.35
CA GLU A 215 -15.37 19.38 -1.50
C GLU A 215 -15.27 17.85 -1.59
N SER A 216 -15.04 17.30 -2.79
CA SER A 216 -14.88 15.85 -2.96
C SER A 216 -13.68 15.28 -2.18
N VAL A 217 -12.63 16.08 -1.96
CA VAL A 217 -11.45 15.66 -1.18
C VAL A 217 -11.75 15.79 0.31
N LYS A 218 -12.48 16.85 0.73
CA LYS A 218 -12.97 16.98 2.12
C LYS A 218 -13.87 15.80 2.50
N GLU A 219 -14.71 15.34 1.58
CA GLU A 219 -15.57 14.17 1.77
C GLU A 219 -14.75 12.89 1.97
N LYS A 220 -13.79 12.61 1.08
CA LYS A 220 -12.87 11.47 1.27
C LYS A 220 -12.08 11.55 2.58
N TRP A 221 -11.71 12.74 3.03
CA TRP A 221 -11.06 12.91 4.34
C TRP A 221 -11.99 12.58 5.52
N ARG A 222 -13.30 12.88 5.39
CA ARG A 222 -14.30 12.42 6.37
C ARG A 222 -14.44 10.90 6.34
N GLU A 223 -14.60 10.32 5.15
CA GLU A 223 -14.71 8.86 4.97
C GLU A 223 -13.50 8.11 5.55
N ARG A 224 -12.28 8.64 5.37
CA ARG A 224 -11.06 8.07 5.99
C ARG A 224 -11.13 8.08 7.51
N ARG A 225 -11.57 9.18 8.13
CA ARG A 225 -11.71 9.26 9.59
C ARG A 225 -12.74 8.25 10.09
N ASP A 226 -13.89 8.19 9.44
CA ASP A 226 -14.94 7.23 9.77
C ASP A 226 -14.43 5.79 9.62
N TYR A 227 -13.68 5.50 8.54
CA TYR A 227 -13.06 4.21 8.31
C TYR A 227 -12.04 3.83 9.39
N VAL A 228 -11.18 4.77 9.83
CA VAL A 228 -10.22 4.53 10.92
C VAL A 228 -10.95 4.19 12.22
N GLU A 229 -12.02 4.90 12.58
CA GLU A 229 -12.83 4.58 13.77
C GLU A 229 -13.53 3.21 13.65
N MET A 230 -13.99 2.87 12.44
CA MET A 230 -14.55 1.56 12.14
C MET A 230 -13.53 0.43 12.28
N VAL A 231 -12.30 0.65 11.81
CA VAL A 231 -11.17 -0.29 11.95
C VAL A 231 -10.78 -0.42 13.42
N LYS A 232 -10.64 0.69 14.14
CA LYS A 232 -10.31 0.70 15.57
C LYS A 232 -11.29 -0.11 16.41
N THR A 233 -12.58 0.01 16.10
CA THR A 233 -13.62 -0.80 16.74
C THR A 233 -13.47 -2.30 16.41
N ALA A 234 -13.07 -2.63 15.18
CA ALA A 234 -12.98 -4.00 14.71
C ALA A 234 -11.68 -4.72 15.14
N GLU A 235 -10.57 -4.01 15.27
CA GLU A 235 -9.28 -4.58 15.68
C GLU A 235 -9.13 -4.72 17.21
N GLY A 236 -9.98 -4.02 17.98
CA GLY A 236 -9.99 -4.11 19.44
C GLY A 236 -8.68 -3.57 20.06
N GLU A 237 -8.04 -4.38 20.91
CA GLU A 237 -6.83 -3.97 21.64
C GLU A 237 -5.56 -3.89 20.76
N ASP A 238 -5.56 -4.53 19.59
CA ASP A 238 -4.39 -4.60 18.70
C ASP A 238 -3.96 -3.21 18.22
N SER A 239 -4.92 -2.38 17.80
CA SER A 239 -4.74 -0.96 17.44
C SER A 239 -3.72 -0.64 16.33
N LEU A 240 -3.02 -1.62 15.77
CA LEU A 240 -1.92 -1.38 14.82
C LEU A 240 -2.40 -0.90 13.46
N LEU A 241 -3.52 -1.43 12.95
CA LEU A 241 -4.05 -1.03 11.64
C LEU A 241 -4.63 0.38 11.70
N SER A 242 -5.46 0.72 12.70
CA SER A 242 -5.97 2.09 12.81
C SER A 242 -4.86 3.11 13.04
N THR A 243 -3.82 2.75 13.82
CA THR A 243 -2.65 3.63 14.03
C THR A 243 -1.89 3.86 12.72
N ALA A 244 -1.67 2.81 11.93
CA ALA A 244 -0.98 2.93 10.64
C ALA A 244 -1.77 3.77 9.63
N LEU A 245 -3.09 3.57 9.56
CA LEU A 245 -3.98 4.32 8.67
C LEU A 245 -4.16 5.78 9.11
N GLY A 246 -4.22 6.04 10.41
CA GLY A 246 -4.38 7.37 10.99
C GLY A 246 -3.14 8.27 10.87
N SER A 247 -1.97 7.70 10.56
CA SER A 247 -0.72 8.45 10.41
C SER A 247 -0.59 9.07 9.02
N ASN A 248 -0.66 10.41 8.94
CA ASN A 248 -0.40 11.14 7.69
C ASN A 248 1.00 10.83 7.13
N LEU A 249 1.99 10.64 8.01
CA LEU A 249 3.36 10.30 7.65
C LEU A 249 3.43 8.94 6.95
N ASN A 250 2.74 7.93 7.49
CA ASN A 250 2.68 6.60 6.88
C ASN A 250 1.96 6.65 5.55
N GLN A 251 0.87 7.41 5.45
CA GLN A 251 0.15 7.54 4.19
C GLN A 251 0.99 8.28 3.13
N ALA A 252 1.81 9.26 3.51
CA ALA A 252 2.78 9.90 2.62
C ALA A 252 3.88 8.92 2.15
N LEU A 253 4.41 8.11 3.07
CA LEU A 253 5.40 7.08 2.77
C LEU A 253 4.84 6.01 1.84
N ALA A 254 3.71 5.39 2.18
CA ALA A 254 3.07 4.35 1.39
C ALA A 254 2.72 4.85 -0.03
N TYR A 255 2.17 6.05 -0.14
CA TYR A 255 1.81 6.63 -1.42
C TYR A 255 3.04 6.94 -2.28
N SER A 256 4.08 7.57 -1.70
CA SER A 256 5.30 7.90 -2.44
C SER A 256 6.09 6.66 -2.85
N TYR A 257 6.13 5.62 -2.00
CA TYR A 257 6.69 4.32 -2.35
C TYR A 257 5.98 3.71 -3.58
N GLY A 258 4.65 3.66 -3.57
CA GLY A 258 3.87 3.14 -4.70
C GLY A 258 4.01 4.01 -5.95
N ALA A 259 3.95 5.34 -5.80
CA ALA A 259 4.11 6.29 -6.91
C ALA A 259 5.50 6.16 -7.55
N PHE A 260 6.56 6.03 -6.76
CA PHE A 260 7.90 5.84 -7.28
C PHE A 260 8.03 4.51 -8.05
N THR A 261 7.53 3.43 -7.44
CA THR A 261 7.61 2.09 -8.00
C THR A 261 6.83 1.97 -9.32
N THR A 262 5.76 2.74 -9.49
CA THR A 262 4.92 2.76 -10.72
C THR A 262 5.30 3.85 -11.72
N GLY A 263 6.36 4.63 -11.46
CA GLY A 263 6.81 5.69 -12.37
C GLY A 263 5.93 6.94 -12.37
N LYS A 264 5.12 7.16 -11.34
CA LYS A 264 4.28 8.36 -11.21
C LYS A 264 5.10 9.56 -10.77
N LEU A 265 5.11 10.61 -11.60
CA LEU A 265 5.73 11.90 -11.28
C LEU A 265 5.00 12.62 -10.14
N GLY A 266 5.76 13.33 -9.31
CA GLY A 266 5.20 14.17 -8.25
C GLY A 266 6.25 14.74 -7.29
N SER A 267 5.76 15.27 -6.18
CA SER A 267 6.57 16.05 -5.23
C SER A 267 7.34 15.16 -4.23
N PHE A 268 8.24 14.31 -4.72
CA PHE A 268 9.02 13.38 -3.87
C PHE A 268 9.92 14.10 -2.87
N ASP A 269 10.47 15.25 -3.25
CA ASP A 269 11.28 16.13 -2.41
C ASP A 269 10.51 16.65 -1.18
N ARG A 270 9.25 17.06 -1.38
CA ARG A 270 8.37 17.53 -0.30
C ARG A 270 7.97 16.40 0.63
N VAL A 271 7.72 15.20 0.10
CA VAL A 271 7.50 14.02 0.94
C VAL A 271 8.75 13.71 1.75
N ALA A 272 9.94 13.66 1.13
CA ALA A 272 11.19 13.42 1.84
C ALA A 272 11.43 14.45 2.96
N ALA A 273 11.16 15.73 2.71
CA ALA A 273 11.26 16.77 3.73
C ALA A 273 10.24 16.62 4.87
N GLU A 274 9.01 16.18 4.58
CA GLU A 274 8.01 15.86 5.61
C GLU A 274 8.46 14.67 6.46
N LEU A 275 8.96 13.61 5.82
CA LEU A 275 9.51 12.43 6.48
C LEU A 275 10.67 12.78 7.42
N GLU A 276 11.60 13.63 6.98
CA GLU A 276 12.73 14.07 7.80
C GLU A 276 12.30 14.92 9.00
N LYS A 277 11.30 15.80 8.84
CA LYS A 277 10.75 16.61 9.93
C LYS A 277 9.97 15.77 10.93
N GLY A 278 9.08 14.90 10.45
CA GLY A 278 8.25 14.03 11.29
C GLY A 278 9.08 13.09 12.16
N THR A 279 10.24 12.67 11.66
CA THR A 279 11.20 11.81 12.37
C THR A 279 12.15 12.55 13.30
N SER A 280 12.13 13.89 13.31
CA SER A 280 12.95 14.72 14.22
C SER A 280 12.16 15.16 15.46
N ALA A 281 10.85 14.91 15.50
CA ALA A 281 9.94 15.30 16.57
C ALA A 281 9.57 14.13 17.52
N GLN A 282 10.17 12.95 17.31
CA GLN A 282 10.09 11.78 18.19
C GLN A 282 11.41 11.59 18.93
#